data_AF-A0A6A0QWK1-F1
#
_entry.id   AF-A0A6A0QWK1-F1
#
_cell.length_a   1.000
_cell.length_b   1.000
_cell.length_c   1.000
_cell.angle_alpha   90.00
_cell.angle_beta   90.00
_cell.angle_gamma   90.00
#
_symmetry.space_group_name_H-M   'P 1'
#
loop_
_entity.id
_entity.type
_entity.pdbx_description
1 polymer ?
#
loop_
_entity_poly.entity_id
_entity_poly.type
_entity_poly.pdbx_seq_one_letter_code
_entity_poly.pdbx_strand_id
1 'polypeptide(L)'
;MDATPVWAGPQPGVLPGYSNQSAFVFHTQEGALAVHGFEVYPNGIQFKASFWEREPDPYAHDSPFDTPIGRHGRIDERFVRFGVEFDDGSRWTNLDSHAWSGNAPVAPFVTQRGGGGGGGGWTYRHWIWPIPDGDSLTFVGAWPKFNVPESFVSLALDEMRSRLDDVKSVWN
;
A
#
# COMPACT_ATOMS: atom_id res chain seq x y z
N MET A 1 -27.86 -1.70 6.83
CA MET A 1 -26.55 -1.84 6.19
C MET A 1 -25.67 -2.49 7.22
N ASP A 2 -25.22 -3.71 6.97
CA ASP A 2 -24.28 -4.37 7.90
C ASP A 2 -22.99 -3.55 7.95
N ALA A 3 -22.42 -3.41 9.14
CA ALA A 3 -21.19 -2.66 9.34
C ALA A 3 -20.07 -3.29 8.47
N THR A 4 -19.33 -2.46 7.74
CA THR A 4 -18.15 -2.92 6.99
C THR A 4 -17.18 -3.58 7.98
N PRO A 5 -16.68 -4.80 7.71
CA PRO A 5 -15.72 -5.46 8.59
C PRO A 5 -14.48 -4.57 8.81
N VAL A 6 -13.95 -4.55 10.03
CA VAL A 6 -12.81 -3.67 10.41
C VAL A 6 -11.54 -3.90 9.59
N TRP A 7 -11.37 -5.10 9.05
CA TRP A 7 -10.25 -5.46 8.17
C TRP A 7 -10.44 -5.01 6.71
N ALA A 8 -11.67 -4.66 6.31
CA ALA A 8 -11.99 -4.25 4.94
C ALA A 8 -11.80 -2.74 4.69
N GLY A 9 -11.56 -1.95 5.74
CA GLY A 9 -11.22 -0.54 5.60
C GLY A 9 -11.29 0.29 6.88
N PRO A 10 -11.06 1.61 6.73
CA PRO A 10 -11.09 2.56 7.84
C PRO A 10 -12.45 2.62 8.53
N GLN A 11 -12.42 2.90 9.84
CA GLN A 11 -13.62 3.17 10.63
C GLN A 11 -14.42 4.35 10.03
N PRO A 12 -15.72 4.19 9.73
CA PRO A 12 -16.55 5.28 9.24
C PRO A 12 -16.88 6.30 10.33
N GLY A 13 -17.17 7.55 9.93
CA GLY A 13 -17.59 8.62 10.86
C GLY A 13 -16.46 9.20 11.70
N VAL A 14 -15.21 9.01 11.29
CA VAL A 14 -14.00 9.48 11.97
C VAL A 14 -13.15 10.29 10.99
N LEU A 15 -12.64 11.44 11.45
CA LEU A 15 -11.54 12.16 10.82
C LEU A 15 -10.23 11.57 11.37
N PRO A 16 -9.34 11.00 10.53
CA PRO A 16 -8.12 10.36 11.00
C PRO A 16 -7.09 11.38 11.48
N GLY A 17 -6.10 10.89 12.22
CA GLY A 17 -4.83 11.59 12.40
C GLY A 17 -3.97 11.47 11.15
N TYR A 18 -3.07 12.41 10.91
CA TYR A 18 -2.26 12.45 9.69
C TYR A 18 -0.78 12.42 10.04
N SER A 19 -0.06 11.42 9.52
CA SER A 19 1.40 11.39 9.59
C SER A 19 1.99 12.06 8.35
N ASN A 20 3.02 12.88 8.57
CA ASN A 20 3.75 13.55 7.49
C ASN A 20 4.88 12.70 6.91
N GLN A 21 5.05 11.46 7.39
CA GLN A 21 6.06 10.56 6.84
C GLN A 21 5.77 10.30 5.35
N SER A 22 6.82 10.33 4.55
CA SER A 22 6.78 9.95 3.15
C SER A 22 8.18 9.54 2.72
N ALA A 23 8.25 8.58 1.79
CA ALA A 23 9.52 8.11 1.29
C ALA A 23 9.39 7.51 -0.10
N PHE A 24 10.47 7.60 -0.87
CA PHE A 24 10.67 6.72 -2.02
C PHE A 24 11.10 5.34 -1.51
N VAL A 25 10.41 4.31 -1.99
CA VAL A 25 10.86 2.92 -1.87
C VAL A 25 12.01 2.68 -2.86
N PHE A 26 11.87 3.20 -4.08
CA PHE A 26 12.97 3.38 -5.01
C PHE A 26 12.77 4.66 -5.84
N HIS A 27 13.88 5.23 -6.32
CA HIS A 27 13.89 6.38 -7.22
C HIS A 27 15.06 6.25 -8.19
N THR A 28 14.73 6.11 -9.48
CA THR A 28 15.69 5.80 -10.56
C THR A 28 15.50 6.78 -11.73
N GLN A 29 16.27 6.63 -12.81
CA GLN A 29 16.07 7.47 -14.01
C GLN A 29 14.84 7.03 -14.81
N GLU A 30 14.42 5.78 -14.66
CA GLU A 30 13.34 5.15 -15.42
C GLU A 30 11.98 5.38 -14.74
N GLY A 31 11.98 5.47 -13.41
CA GLY A 31 10.76 5.67 -12.62
C GLY A 31 10.99 5.68 -11.11
N ALA A 32 9.91 5.85 -10.38
CA ALA A 32 9.92 5.96 -8.93
C ALA A 32 8.68 5.31 -8.30
N LEU A 33 8.86 4.72 -7.12
CA LEU A 33 7.80 4.22 -6.26
C LEU A 33 7.91 4.92 -4.91
N ALA A 34 6.82 5.54 -4.45
CA ALA A 34 6.77 6.21 -3.16
C ALA A 34 5.59 5.76 -2.32
N VAL A 35 5.75 5.83 -1.00
CA VAL A 35 4.69 5.67 -0.01
C VAL A 35 4.51 6.98 0.76
N HIS A 36 3.26 7.43 0.88
CA HIS A 36 2.93 8.73 1.48
C HIS A 36 1.45 8.83 1.87
N GLY A 37 1.06 9.97 2.45
CA GLY A 37 -0.33 10.28 2.75
C GLY A 37 -0.93 9.32 3.78
N PHE A 38 -0.20 9.11 4.88
CA PHE A 38 -0.59 8.22 5.95
C PHE A 38 -1.72 8.83 6.79
N GLU A 39 -2.84 8.12 6.81
CA GLU A 39 -4.05 8.42 7.56
C GLU A 39 -4.23 7.35 8.63
N VAL A 40 -4.16 7.76 9.90
CA VAL A 40 -4.18 6.87 11.06
C VAL A 40 -5.57 6.87 11.67
N TYR A 41 -6.20 5.71 11.65
CA TYR A 41 -7.51 5.45 12.23
C TYR A 41 -7.37 4.57 13.47
N PRO A 42 -8.32 4.58 14.40
CA PRO A 42 -8.28 3.70 15.58
C PRO A 42 -8.15 2.22 15.25
N ASN A 43 -8.62 1.79 14.07
CA ASN A 43 -8.60 0.39 13.64
C ASN A 43 -7.51 0.03 12.62
N GLY A 44 -6.62 0.96 12.24
CA GLY A 44 -5.59 0.68 11.24
C GLY A 44 -5.02 1.93 10.56
N ILE A 45 -4.18 1.72 9.54
CA ILE A 45 -3.49 2.80 8.83
C ILE A 45 -3.83 2.72 7.34
N GLN A 46 -4.30 3.82 6.76
CA GLN A 46 -4.41 3.97 5.32
C GLN A 46 -3.20 4.74 4.80
N PHE A 47 -2.64 4.34 3.66
CA PHE A 47 -1.57 5.07 2.99
C PHE A 47 -1.73 5.00 1.47
N LYS A 48 -0.96 5.80 0.74
CA LYS A 48 -0.89 5.79 -0.73
C LYS A 48 0.42 5.20 -1.18
N ALA A 49 0.38 4.28 -2.14
CA ALA A 49 1.52 3.93 -2.96
C ALA A 49 1.36 4.62 -4.32
N SER A 50 2.35 5.41 -4.71
CA SER A 50 2.38 6.10 -5.99
C SER A 50 3.57 5.63 -6.80
N PHE A 51 3.30 5.33 -8.07
CA PHE A 51 4.30 4.91 -9.02
C PHE A 51 4.31 5.85 -10.22
N TRP A 52 5.51 6.22 -10.67
CA TRP A 52 5.72 7.03 -11.86
C TRP A 52 6.73 6.37 -12.78
N GLU A 53 6.40 6.30 -14.07
CA GLU A 53 7.29 5.90 -15.15
C GLU A 53 7.63 7.14 -15.98
N ARG A 54 8.92 7.36 -16.23
CA ARG A 54 9.41 8.57 -16.91
C ARG A 54 8.99 8.59 -18.39
N GLU A 55 9.05 7.44 -19.05
CA GLU A 55 8.71 7.27 -20.47
C GLU A 55 7.69 6.14 -20.61
N PRO A 56 6.40 6.41 -20.33
CA PRO A 56 5.38 5.38 -20.33
C PRO A 56 5.07 4.93 -21.76
N ASP A 57 4.80 3.64 -21.91
CA ASP A 57 4.24 3.11 -23.15
C ASP A 57 2.84 3.71 -23.35
N PRO A 58 2.61 4.51 -24.41
CA PRO A 58 1.31 5.15 -24.64
C PRO A 58 0.18 4.16 -24.93
N TYR A 59 0.51 2.89 -25.20
CA TYR A 59 -0.44 1.80 -25.43
C TYR A 59 -0.60 0.88 -24.21
N ALA A 60 0.12 1.11 -23.12
CA ALA A 60 -0.10 0.39 -21.87
C ALA A 60 -1.40 0.87 -21.22
N HIS A 61 -2.35 -0.06 -21.07
CA HIS A 61 -3.64 0.19 -20.42
C HIS A 61 -3.72 -0.37 -19.00
N ASP A 62 -2.79 -1.26 -18.64
CA ASP A 62 -2.78 -1.96 -17.36
C ASP A 62 -2.15 -1.08 -16.27
N SER A 63 -2.68 -1.13 -15.05
CA SER A 63 -2.02 -0.52 -13.91
C SER A 63 -0.81 -1.37 -13.49
N PRO A 64 0.36 -0.76 -13.20
CA PRO A 64 1.51 -1.49 -12.71
C PRO A 64 1.28 -2.11 -11.32
N PHE A 65 0.21 -1.70 -10.61
CA PHE A 65 -0.22 -2.28 -9.33
C PHE A 65 -1.26 -3.41 -9.48
N ASP A 66 -1.75 -3.71 -10.69
CA ASP A 66 -2.69 -4.82 -10.88
C ASP A 66 -1.97 -6.17 -10.80
N THR A 67 -2.67 -7.21 -10.34
CA THR A 67 -2.13 -8.56 -10.21
C THR A 67 -1.73 -9.11 -11.59
N PRO A 68 -0.44 -9.35 -11.87
CA PRO A 68 0.02 -9.65 -13.22
C PRO A 68 0.06 -11.15 -13.47
N ILE A 69 -1.04 -11.87 -13.21
CA ILE A 69 -1.13 -13.26 -13.66
C ILE A 69 -1.35 -13.20 -15.18
N GLY A 70 -0.25 -13.20 -15.94
CA GLY A 70 -0.31 -13.27 -17.39
C GLY A 70 -1.00 -14.56 -17.87
N ARG A 71 -1.33 -14.63 -19.17
CA ARG A 71 -2.02 -15.78 -19.83
C ARG A 71 -1.40 -17.17 -19.60
N HIS A 72 -0.22 -17.26 -18.98
CA HIS A 72 0.52 -18.50 -18.70
C HIS A 72 0.92 -18.67 -17.23
N GLY A 73 0.34 -17.92 -16.29
CA GLY A 73 0.67 -18.02 -14.86
C GLY A 73 2.05 -17.46 -14.49
N ARG A 74 2.68 -16.68 -15.37
CA ARG A 74 3.93 -15.96 -15.11
C ARG A 74 3.64 -14.50 -14.77
N ILE A 75 4.30 -14.02 -13.72
CA ILE A 75 4.33 -12.61 -13.33
C ILE A 75 5.10 -11.85 -14.41
N ASP A 76 4.43 -10.91 -15.06
CA ASP A 76 5.02 -10.07 -16.10
C ASP A 76 5.98 -9.04 -15.47
N GLU A 77 7.17 -8.92 -16.07
CA GLU A 77 8.26 -8.06 -15.57
C GLU A 77 7.94 -6.56 -15.66
N ARG A 78 6.95 -6.18 -16.48
CA ARG A 78 6.47 -4.80 -16.63
C ARG A 78 5.88 -4.23 -15.34
N PHE A 79 5.32 -5.08 -14.47
CA PHE A 79 4.62 -4.66 -13.27
C PHE A 79 5.59 -4.38 -12.13
N VAL A 80 5.28 -3.35 -11.34
CA VAL A 80 6.04 -3.05 -10.14
C VAL A 80 5.71 -4.09 -9.08
N ARG A 81 6.73 -4.61 -8.40
CA ARG A 81 6.55 -5.48 -7.24
C ARG A 81 6.58 -4.58 -6.02
N PHE A 82 5.50 -4.60 -5.26
CA PHE A 82 5.35 -3.79 -4.05
C PHE A 82 4.90 -4.68 -2.90
N GLY A 83 5.49 -4.46 -1.73
CA GLY A 83 5.14 -5.20 -0.53
C GLY A 83 5.36 -4.42 0.75
N VAL A 84 4.84 -4.99 1.83
CA VAL A 84 5.00 -4.52 3.20
C VAL A 84 5.50 -5.70 4.03
N GLU A 85 6.58 -5.47 4.77
CA GLU A 85 7.12 -6.38 5.77
C GLU A 85 6.89 -5.79 7.15
N PHE A 86 6.39 -6.64 8.05
CA PHE A 86 6.12 -6.31 9.44
C PHE A 86 7.21 -6.90 10.35
N ASP A 87 7.41 -6.31 11.54
CA ASP A 87 8.46 -6.74 12.48
C ASP A 87 8.25 -8.19 13.00
N ASP A 88 7.04 -8.75 12.90
CA ASP A 88 6.77 -10.16 13.19
C ASP A 88 7.23 -11.13 12.07
N GLY A 89 7.80 -10.58 11.00
CA GLY A 89 8.29 -11.30 9.82
C GLY A 89 7.20 -11.67 8.81
N SER A 90 5.92 -11.37 9.09
CA SER A 90 4.84 -11.51 8.12
C SER A 90 4.98 -10.48 7.01
N ARG A 91 4.47 -10.83 5.82
CA ARG A 91 4.61 -10.03 4.60
C ARG A 91 3.33 -10.02 3.82
N TRP A 92 3.10 -8.89 3.16
CA TRP A 92 2.10 -8.74 2.11
C TRP A 92 2.76 -8.27 0.83
N THR A 93 2.34 -8.79 -0.32
CA THR A 93 2.76 -8.31 -1.63
C THR A 93 1.57 -8.10 -2.56
N ASN A 94 1.71 -7.20 -3.53
CA ASN A 94 0.75 -7.04 -4.62
C ASN A 94 0.74 -8.22 -5.62
N LEU A 95 1.57 -9.24 -5.38
CA LEU A 95 1.64 -10.47 -6.18
C LEU A 95 0.79 -11.59 -5.59
N ASP A 96 0.40 -11.48 -4.32
CA ASP A 96 -0.38 -12.49 -3.63
C ASP A 96 -1.82 -12.50 -4.19
N SER A 97 -2.31 -13.71 -4.52
CA SER A 97 -3.67 -13.89 -5.03
C SER A 97 -4.70 -13.74 -3.90
N HIS A 98 -5.20 -12.54 -3.71
CA HIS A 98 -6.22 -12.29 -2.69
C HIS A 98 -7.62 -12.51 -3.26
N ALA A 99 -8.01 -13.78 -3.44
CA ALA A 99 -9.41 -14.11 -3.65
C ALA A 99 -10.21 -13.70 -2.39
N TRP A 100 -11.21 -12.84 -2.57
CA TRP A 100 -12.06 -12.40 -1.46
C TRP A 100 -12.85 -13.59 -0.91
N SER A 101 -12.39 -14.15 0.20
CA SER A 101 -13.02 -15.34 0.81
C SER A 101 -14.18 -14.97 1.74
N GLY A 102 -14.39 -13.68 2.03
CA GLY A 102 -15.37 -13.20 3.00
C GLY A 102 -14.99 -13.41 4.47
N ASN A 103 -13.95 -14.20 4.75
CA ASN A 103 -13.41 -14.41 6.09
C ASN A 103 -12.39 -13.33 6.46
N ALA A 104 -12.22 -13.08 7.77
CA ALA A 104 -11.18 -12.18 8.25
C ALA A 104 -9.78 -12.75 7.90
N PRO A 105 -8.87 -11.93 7.35
CA PRO A 105 -7.49 -12.35 7.11
C PRO A 105 -6.73 -12.50 8.43
N VAL A 106 -5.58 -13.19 8.38
CA VAL A 106 -4.63 -13.22 9.51
C VAL A 106 -3.94 -11.85 9.59
N ALA A 107 -3.93 -11.26 10.77
CA ALA A 107 -3.29 -9.98 11.05
C ALA A 107 -1.77 -10.13 11.29
N PRO A 108 -0.96 -9.08 11.00
CA PRO A 108 -1.32 -7.87 10.24
C PRO A 108 -1.48 -8.15 8.75
N PHE A 109 -2.39 -7.44 8.10
CA PHE A 109 -2.74 -7.65 6.69
C PHE A 109 -2.93 -6.33 5.95
N VAL A 110 -2.58 -6.31 4.67
CA VAL A 110 -2.77 -5.15 3.80
C VAL A 110 -3.84 -5.44 2.75
N THR A 111 -4.79 -4.52 2.61
CA THR A 111 -5.78 -4.55 1.53
C THR A 111 -5.52 -3.40 0.57
N GLN A 112 -5.24 -3.69 -0.70
CA GLN A 112 -5.28 -2.68 -1.75
C GLN A 112 -6.72 -2.16 -1.90
N ARG A 113 -6.86 -0.84 -1.93
CA ARG A 113 -8.14 -0.14 -2.07
C ARG A 113 -8.15 0.66 -3.37
N GLY A 114 -9.21 1.46 -3.53
CA GLY A 114 -9.40 2.29 -4.73
C GLY A 114 -8.18 3.15 -5.04
N GLY A 115 -7.95 3.30 -6.34
CA GLY A 115 -6.85 4.04 -6.93
C GLY A 115 -7.09 4.20 -8.41
N GLY A 116 -6.09 4.73 -9.09
CA GLY A 116 -6.13 4.87 -10.52
C GLY A 116 -4.86 5.51 -11.04
N GLY A 117 -4.77 5.59 -12.35
CA GLY A 117 -3.64 6.19 -13.03
C GLY A 117 -3.78 6.12 -14.53
N GLY A 118 -2.79 6.71 -15.20
CA GLY A 118 -2.67 6.79 -16.64
C GLY A 118 -1.51 7.69 -17.03
N GLY A 119 -1.06 7.62 -18.28
CA GLY A 119 -0.01 8.51 -18.80
C GLY A 119 1.31 8.48 -18.01
N GLY A 120 1.66 7.32 -17.42
CA GLY A 120 2.90 7.14 -16.65
C GLY A 120 2.82 7.45 -15.16
N GLY A 121 1.64 7.72 -14.60
CA GLY A 121 1.47 7.92 -13.16
C GLY A 121 0.29 7.15 -12.59
N TRP A 122 0.49 6.46 -11.47
CA TRP A 122 -0.54 5.69 -10.77
C TRP A 122 -0.47 5.92 -9.27
N THR A 123 -1.62 5.93 -8.60
CA THR A 123 -1.70 6.04 -7.15
C THR A 123 -2.84 5.21 -6.61
N TYR A 124 -2.51 4.32 -5.67
CA TYR A 124 -3.46 3.41 -5.02
C TYR A 124 -3.42 3.59 -3.52
N ARG A 125 -4.60 3.60 -2.90
CA ARG A 125 -4.72 3.54 -1.44
C ARG A 125 -4.55 2.10 -0.98
N HIS A 126 -3.93 1.93 0.17
CA HIS A 126 -3.71 0.66 0.83
C HIS A 126 -4.17 0.80 2.28
N TRP A 127 -4.74 -0.26 2.84
CA TRP A 127 -5.23 -0.32 4.21
C TRP A 127 -4.52 -1.41 4.97
N ILE A 128 -3.78 -1.03 6.02
CA ILE A 128 -3.13 -1.93 6.96
C ILE A 128 -4.09 -2.15 8.13
N TRP A 129 -4.41 -3.42 8.42
CA TRP A 129 -5.22 -3.81 9.56
C TRP A 129 -4.60 -4.97 10.34
N PRO A 130 -4.64 -4.92 11.68
CA PRO A 130 -4.83 -3.73 12.51
C PRO A 130 -3.60 -2.80 12.39
N ILE A 131 -3.50 -1.78 13.25
CA ILE A 131 -2.19 -1.12 13.43
C ILE A 131 -1.22 -2.20 13.95
N PRO A 132 -0.09 -2.49 13.26
CA PRO A 132 0.86 -3.51 13.72
C PRO A 132 1.45 -3.13 15.07
N ASP A 133 1.95 -4.09 15.86
CA ASP A 133 2.53 -3.88 17.20
C ASP A 133 4.05 -3.59 17.20
N GLY A 134 4.73 -3.68 16.06
CA GLY A 134 6.16 -3.40 15.91
C GLY A 134 6.57 -1.93 16.06
N ASP A 135 7.87 -1.66 15.89
CA ASP A 135 8.46 -0.32 15.92
C ASP A 135 8.47 0.33 14.53
N SER A 136 8.41 -0.47 13.46
CA SER A 136 8.49 0.04 12.09
C SER A 136 7.54 -0.65 11.11
N LEU A 137 7.28 0.04 9.98
CA LEU A 137 6.69 -0.52 8.78
C LEU A 137 7.73 -0.48 7.67
N THR A 138 8.12 -1.64 7.15
CA THR A 138 9.09 -1.73 6.06
C THR A 138 8.36 -1.91 4.73
N PHE A 139 8.57 -0.96 3.83
CA PHE A 139 8.05 -1.01 2.46
C PHE A 139 9.11 -1.53 1.52
N VAL A 140 8.70 -2.43 0.64
CA VAL A 140 9.58 -3.15 -0.28
C VAL A 140 9.15 -2.89 -1.71
N GLY A 141 10.09 -2.61 -2.59
CA GLY A 141 9.82 -2.27 -3.97
C GLY A 141 10.89 -2.82 -4.92
N ALA A 142 10.46 -3.40 -6.03
CA ALA A 142 11.34 -3.80 -7.13
C ALA A 142 10.67 -3.57 -8.47
N TRP A 143 11.46 -3.35 -9.52
CA TRP A 143 10.93 -3.20 -10.88
C TRP A 143 11.77 -3.95 -11.91
N PRO A 144 11.35 -5.19 -12.26
CA PRO A 144 12.15 -6.08 -13.10
C PRO A 144 12.39 -5.57 -14.52
N LYS A 145 11.39 -4.91 -15.13
CA LYS A 145 11.48 -4.32 -16.49
C LYS A 145 12.76 -3.52 -16.72
N PHE A 146 13.21 -2.79 -15.70
CA PHE A 146 14.39 -1.93 -15.75
C PHE A 146 15.51 -2.38 -14.79
N ASN A 147 15.50 -3.65 -14.36
CA ASN A 147 16.47 -4.21 -13.44
C ASN A 147 16.63 -3.43 -12.12
N VAL A 148 15.57 -2.77 -11.65
CA VAL A 148 15.58 -2.12 -10.33
C VAL A 148 15.54 -3.23 -9.28
N PRO A 149 16.59 -3.38 -8.45
CA PRO A 149 16.65 -4.42 -7.44
C PRO A 149 15.65 -4.14 -6.32
N GLU A 150 15.44 -5.15 -5.48
CA GLU A 150 14.64 -4.99 -4.27
C GLU A 150 15.24 -3.90 -3.37
N SER A 151 14.42 -2.91 -3.08
CA SER A 151 14.74 -1.74 -2.29
C SER A 151 13.79 -1.64 -1.11
N PHE A 152 14.30 -1.14 0.02
CA PHE A 152 13.60 -1.15 1.30
C PHE A 152 13.59 0.24 1.89
N VAL A 153 12.47 0.63 2.49
CA VAL A 153 12.40 1.82 3.34
C VAL A 153 11.53 1.55 4.55
N SER A 154 12.04 1.85 5.74
CA SER A 154 11.33 1.68 7.00
C SER A 154 10.85 3.03 7.53
N LEU A 155 9.57 3.09 7.89
CA LEU A 155 8.94 4.26 8.53
C LEU A 155 8.55 3.91 9.97
N ALA A 156 8.63 4.90 10.86
CA ALA A 156 8.48 4.68 12.30
C ALA A 156 6.99 4.56 12.68
N LEU A 157 6.61 3.49 13.37
CA LEU A 157 5.22 3.26 13.79
C LEU A 157 4.83 4.07 15.02
N ASP A 158 5.78 4.45 15.88
CA ASP A 158 5.54 5.29 17.04
C ASP A 158 4.98 6.68 16.64
N GLU A 159 5.56 7.30 15.62
CA GLU A 159 5.09 8.59 15.07
C GLU A 159 3.69 8.45 14.47
N MET A 160 3.40 7.35 13.76
CA MET A 160 2.06 7.11 13.21
C MET A 160 1.05 6.87 14.33
N ARG A 161 1.39 6.02 15.31
CA ARG A 161 0.51 5.76 16.47
C ARG A 161 0.23 7.01 17.28
N SER A 162 1.20 7.92 17.43
CA SER A 162 0.96 9.18 18.14
C SER A 162 -0.09 10.06 17.44
N ARG A 163 -0.39 9.82 16.15
CA ARG A 163 -1.48 10.53 15.45
C ARG A 163 -2.86 10.06 15.89
N LEU A 164 -2.98 8.99 16.67
CA LEU A 164 -4.25 8.59 17.28
C LEU A 164 -4.83 9.69 18.19
N ASP A 165 -3.97 10.51 18.79
CA ASP A 165 -4.38 11.66 19.62
C ASP A 165 -5.08 12.76 18.79
N ASP A 166 -4.85 12.79 17.47
CA ASP A 166 -5.42 13.77 16.54
C ASP A 166 -6.77 13.34 15.95
N VAL A 167 -7.20 12.09 16.21
CA VAL A 167 -8.43 11.50 15.67
C VAL A 167 -9.68 12.17 16.25
N LYS A 168 -10.65 12.48 15.38
CA LYS A 168 -11.91 13.15 15.78
C LYS A 168 -13.14 12.40 15.28
N SER A 169 -14.20 12.39 16.10
CA SER A 169 -15.53 12.02 15.63
C SER A 169 -16.05 13.09 14.66
N VAL A 170 -16.69 12.67 13.57
CA VAL A 170 -17.32 13.60 12.60
C VAL A 170 -18.67 14.11 13.13
N TRP A 171 -19.34 13.34 13.98
CA TRP A 171 -20.73 13.56 14.37
C TRP A 171 -20.92 14.09 15.80
N ASN A 172 -19.82 14.45 16.49
CA ASN A 172 -19.83 15.01 17.83
C ASN A 172 -19.09 16.34 17.88
#